data_AF-A0A0C9R2I2-F1
#
_entry.id   AF-A0A0C9R2I2-F1
#
_cell.length_a   1.000
_cell.length_b   1.000
_cell.length_c   1.000
_cell.angle_alpha   90.00
_cell.angle_beta   90.00
_cell.angle_gamma   90.00
#
_symmetry.space_group_name_H-M   'P 1'
#
loop_
_entity.id
_entity.type
_entity.pdbx_description
1 polymer ?
#
loop_
_entity_poly.entity_id
_entity_poly.type
_entity_poly.pdbx_seq_one_letter_code
_entity_poly.pdbx_strand_id
1 'polypeptide(L)'
;MSKIIVNQLTHAQKVRILYKTILRLHRGLPDELRELGDKYARDEFRRHITCSPMEAQLFITEWAKYAVTITSQLGLKGKAKGTIGDQLDTSTVEMLKDDQVVQLYELMLVARGIEGDTITPTDINQ
;
A
#
# COMPACT_ATOMS: atom_id res chain seq x y z
N MET A 1 17.33 14.35 8.77
CA MET A 1 18.56 13.80 8.17
C MET A 1 18.90 14.63 6.95
N SER A 2 20.15 15.06 6.78
CA SER A 2 20.57 15.87 5.64
C SER A 2 20.59 15.04 4.34
N LYS A 3 20.27 15.66 3.20
CA LYS A 3 20.32 15.02 1.86
C LYS A 3 21.68 14.37 1.58
N ILE A 4 22.76 14.99 2.07
CA ILE A 4 24.14 14.52 1.91
C ILE A 4 24.34 13.15 2.58
N ILE A 5 23.83 12.96 3.80
CA ILE A 5 23.96 11.69 4.54
C ILE A 5 23.19 10.57 3.83
N VAL A 6 22.00 10.85 3.29
CA VAL A 6 21.19 9.85 2.58
C VAL A 6 21.86 9.37 1.30
N ASN A 7 22.55 10.25 0.58
CA ASN A 7 23.25 9.91 -0.66
C ASN A 7 24.46 8.99 -0.43
N GLN A 8 25.08 9.03 0.75
CA GLN A 8 26.20 8.16 1.11
C GLN A 8 25.76 6.75 1.56
N LEU A 9 24.47 6.50 1.75
CA LEU A 9 23.97 5.19 2.18
C LEU A 9 24.00 4.17 1.04
N THR A 10 24.39 2.95 1.39
CA THR A 10 24.21 1.76 0.53
C THR A 10 22.74 1.52 0.24
N HIS A 11 22.45 0.85 -0.88
CA HIS A 11 21.09 0.47 -1.24
C HIS A 11 20.38 -0.31 -0.12
N ALA A 12 21.04 -1.31 0.47
CA ALA A 12 20.49 -2.09 1.58
C ALA A 12 20.16 -1.23 2.82
N GLN A 13 20.98 -0.22 3.13
CA GLN A 13 20.68 0.72 4.21
C GLN A 13 19.46 1.58 3.90
N LYS A 14 19.33 2.09 2.66
CA LYS A 14 18.15 2.87 2.22
C LYS A 14 16.88 2.03 2.32
N VAL A 15 16.89 0.79 1.82
CA VAL A 15 15.77 -0.15 1.92
C VAL A 15 15.39 -0.42 3.38
N ARG A 16 16.37 -0.68 4.26
CA ARG A 16 16.13 -0.92 5.69
C ARG A 16 15.51 0.29 6.39
N ILE A 17 15.94 1.51 6.04
CA ILE A 17 15.37 2.75 6.58
C ILE A 17 13.93 2.90 6.12
N LEU A 18 13.65 2.67 4.83
CA LEU A 18 12.30 2.76 4.27
C LEU A 18 11.36 1.77 4.97
N TYR A 19 11.76 0.50 5.07
CA TYR A 19 11.01 -0.54 5.77
C TYR A 19 10.68 -0.17 7.21
N LYS A 20 11.67 0.30 7.98
CA LYS A 20 11.45 0.75 9.38
C LYS A 20 10.58 2.00 9.47
N THR A 21 10.64 2.88 8.48
CA THR A 21 9.81 4.09 8.40
C THR A 21 8.35 3.68 8.23
N ILE A 22 8.07 2.78 7.29
CA ILE A 22 6.71 2.26 7.02
C ILE A 22 6.10 1.64 8.29
N LEU A 23 6.81 0.71 8.94
CA LEU A 23 6.31 0.08 10.18
C LEU A 23 6.10 1.09 11.32
N ARG A 24 6.86 2.20 11.34
CA ARG A 24 6.64 3.27 12.32
C ARG A 24 5.39 4.06 12.00
N LEU A 25 5.16 4.38 10.72
CA LEU A 25 3.97 5.08 10.26
C LEU A 25 2.70 4.26 10.52
N HIS A 26 2.74 2.95 10.31
CA HIS A 26 1.62 2.06 10.58
C HIS A 26 1.14 2.11 12.04
N ARG A 27 1.98 2.49 13.00
CA ARG A 27 1.57 2.67 14.41
C ARG A 27 0.54 3.80 14.60
N GLY A 28 0.43 4.69 13.62
CA GLY A 28 -0.57 5.76 13.59
C GLY A 28 -1.89 5.37 12.94
N LEU A 29 -1.96 4.19 12.32
CA LEU A 29 -3.18 3.68 11.68
C LEU A 29 -4.12 3.03 12.72
N PRO A 30 -5.43 2.91 12.40
CA PRO A 30 -6.34 2.02 13.12
C PRO A 30 -5.78 0.60 13.27
N ASP A 31 -6.14 -0.10 14.33
CA ASP A 31 -5.50 -1.37 14.70
C ASP A 31 -5.65 -2.44 13.60
N GLU A 32 -6.82 -2.51 12.96
CA GLU A 32 -7.11 -3.46 11.88
C GLU A 32 -6.25 -3.17 10.64
N LEU A 33 -6.14 -1.89 10.26
CA LEU A 33 -5.32 -1.45 9.13
C LEU A 33 -3.83 -1.63 9.41
N ARG A 34 -3.40 -1.42 10.66
CA ARG A 34 -2.01 -1.68 11.08
C ARG A 34 -1.67 -3.16 10.98
N GLU A 35 -2.53 -4.05 11.48
CA GLU A 35 -2.27 -5.49 11.44
C GLU A 35 -2.14 -6.00 10.01
N LEU A 36 -3.09 -5.62 9.15
CA LEU A 36 -3.08 -5.95 7.72
C LEU A 36 -1.82 -5.39 7.03
N GLY A 37 -1.54 -4.10 7.24
CA GLY A 37 -0.42 -3.40 6.62
C GLY A 37 0.94 -3.94 7.06
N ASP A 38 1.15 -4.24 8.34
CA ASP A 38 2.40 -4.79 8.86
C ASP A 38 2.69 -6.19 8.33
N LYS A 39 1.65 -7.02 8.16
CA LYS A 39 1.78 -8.33 7.52
C LYS A 39 2.15 -8.18 6.05
N TYR A 40 1.39 -7.36 5.31
CA TYR A 40 1.62 -7.14 3.88
C TYR A 40 3.01 -6.56 3.59
N ALA A 41 3.42 -5.52 4.32
CA ALA A 41 4.75 -4.91 4.14
C ALA A 41 5.89 -5.87 4.45
N ARG A 42 5.74 -6.75 5.45
CA ARG A 42 6.74 -7.80 5.72
C ARG A 42 6.88 -8.75 4.54
N ASP A 43 5.77 -9.22 4.01
CA ASP A 43 5.74 -10.19 2.93
C ASP A 43 6.30 -9.58 1.63
N GLU A 44 5.90 -8.35 1.29
CA GLU A 44 6.35 -7.67 0.07
C GLU A 44 7.85 -7.35 0.09
N PHE A 45 8.38 -6.81 1.19
CA PHE A 45 9.81 -6.57 1.31
C PHE A 45 10.62 -7.87 1.27
N ARG A 46 10.07 -8.97 1.79
CA ARG A 46 10.70 -10.29 1.73
C ARG A 46 10.72 -10.84 0.29
N ARG A 47 9.61 -10.71 -0.45
CA ARG A 47 9.50 -11.13 -1.85
C ARG A 47 10.48 -10.38 -2.76
N HIS A 48 10.79 -9.13 -2.43
CA HIS A 48 11.67 -8.28 -3.22
C HIS A 48 13.16 -8.33 -2.82
N ILE A 49 13.58 -9.26 -1.93
CA ILE A 49 14.99 -9.39 -1.54
C ILE A 49 15.90 -9.74 -2.74
N THR A 50 15.39 -10.53 -3.69
CA THR A 50 16.16 -11.08 -4.82
C THR A 50 15.72 -10.52 -6.18
N CYS A 51 15.06 -9.36 -6.21
CA CYS A 51 14.63 -8.74 -7.47
C CYS A 51 15.80 -8.11 -8.23
N SER A 52 15.60 -7.86 -9.52
CA SER A 52 16.58 -7.18 -10.35
C SER A 52 16.80 -5.72 -9.88
N PRO A 53 17.94 -5.09 -10.21
CA PRO A 53 18.19 -3.70 -9.84
C PRO A 53 17.12 -2.72 -10.32
N MET A 54 16.51 -2.98 -11.48
CA MET A 54 15.46 -2.14 -12.05
C MET A 54 14.15 -2.28 -11.27
N GLU A 55 13.74 -3.50 -10.96
CA GLU A 55 12.59 -3.77 -10.10
C GLU A 55 12.80 -3.19 -8.70
N ALA A 56 14.00 -3.33 -8.13
CA ALA A 56 14.34 -2.77 -6.83
C ALA A 56 14.19 -1.24 -6.81
N GLN A 57 14.62 -0.57 -7.88
CA GLN A 57 14.49 0.88 -8.00
C GLN A 57 13.02 1.33 -8.09
N LEU A 58 12.21 0.62 -8.89
CA LEU A 58 10.77 0.88 -8.98
C LEU A 58 10.08 0.62 -7.63
N PHE A 59 10.37 -0.52 -7.00
CA PHE A 59 9.86 -0.90 -5.69
C PHE A 59 10.12 0.18 -4.64
N ILE A 60 11.38 0.61 -4.49
CA ILE A 60 11.73 1.67 -3.53
C ILE A 60 10.99 2.97 -3.83
N THR A 61 10.83 3.30 -5.11
CA THR A 61 10.14 4.53 -5.53
C THR A 61 8.67 4.50 -5.11
N GLU A 62 7.96 3.42 -5.40
CA GLU A 62 6.55 3.28 -5.03
C GLU A 62 6.35 3.19 -3.51
N TRP A 63 7.20 2.45 -2.80
CA TRP A 63 7.11 2.37 -1.34
C TRP A 63 7.49 3.67 -0.63
N ALA A 64 8.37 4.48 -1.23
CA ALA A 64 8.64 5.84 -0.74
C ALA A 64 7.45 6.77 -0.96
N LYS A 65 6.77 6.70 -2.11
CA LYS A 65 5.51 7.43 -2.35
C LYS A 65 4.43 7.01 -1.35
N TYR A 66 4.24 5.71 -1.13
CA TYR A 66 3.32 5.19 -0.12
C TYR A 66 3.62 5.75 1.28
N ALA A 67 4.89 5.78 1.70
CA ALA A 67 5.26 6.36 2.99
C ALA A 67 4.93 7.86 3.08
N VAL A 68 5.06 8.62 1.99
CA VAL A 68 4.65 10.03 1.91
C VAL A 68 3.13 10.16 2.05
N THR A 69 2.35 9.33 1.34
CA THR A 69 0.88 9.28 1.44
C THR A 69 0.41 8.98 2.86
N ILE A 70 0.95 7.95 3.50
CA ILE A 70 0.57 7.66 4.90
C ILE A 70 0.97 8.83 5.81
N THR A 71 2.15 9.42 5.61
CA THR A 71 2.58 10.56 6.41
C THR A 71 1.63 11.75 6.30
N SER A 72 1.08 12.05 5.12
CA SER A 72 0.11 13.16 4.93
C SER A 72 -1.26 12.86 5.56
N GLN A 73 -1.65 11.59 5.62
CA GLN A 73 -2.90 11.14 6.23
C GLN A 73 -2.82 10.99 7.76
N LEU A 74 -1.60 10.94 8.32
CA LEU A 74 -1.37 11.05 9.75
C LEU A 74 -1.35 12.52 10.19
N GLY A 75 -2.11 12.86 11.24
CA GLY A 75 -2.07 14.18 11.85
C GLY A 75 -0.78 14.45 12.64
N LEU A 76 -0.61 15.68 13.14
CA LEU A 76 0.57 16.13 13.89
C LEU A 76 0.94 15.25 15.10
N LYS A 77 -0.04 14.53 15.68
CA LYS A 77 0.16 13.60 16.80
C LYS A 77 0.55 12.18 16.36
N GLY A 78 0.77 11.96 15.07
CA GLY A 78 1.08 10.64 14.51
C GLY A 78 -0.08 9.66 14.55
N LYS A 79 -1.33 10.15 14.53
CA LYS A 79 -2.56 9.35 14.45
C LYS A 79 -3.33 9.72 13.19
N ALA A 80 -4.02 8.75 12.60
CA ALA A 80 -4.93 8.94 11.48
C ALA A 80 -5.83 10.16 11.71
N LYS A 81 -5.89 11.06 10.72
CA LYS A 81 -6.77 12.22 10.73
C LYS A 81 -7.77 12.10 9.59
N GLY A 82 -9.03 11.81 9.92
CA GLY A 82 -10.08 11.62 8.91
C GLY A 82 -9.96 10.27 8.20
N THR A 83 -10.31 10.25 6.92
CA THR A 83 -10.27 9.04 6.08
C THR A 83 -8.84 8.66 5.74
N ILE A 84 -8.54 7.36 5.84
CA ILE A 84 -7.27 6.77 5.38
C ILE A 84 -7.48 6.20 3.98
N GLY A 85 -6.49 6.39 3.12
CA GLY A 85 -6.54 6.01 1.71
C GLY A 85 -6.94 7.17 0.79
N ASP A 86 -6.66 6.98 -0.50
CA ASP A 86 -6.97 7.92 -1.58
C ASP A 86 -7.90 7.25 -2.59
N GLN A 87 -8.58 8.05 -3.42
CA GLN A 87 -9.36 7.52 -4.53
C GLN A 87 -8.43 6.89 -5.57
N LEU A 88 -8.80 5.71 -6.06
CA LEU A 88 -8.12 5.09 -7.19
C LEU A 88 -8.36 5.94 -8.44
N ASP A 89 -7.28 6.27 -9.14
CA ASP A 89 -7.39 6.92 -10.44
C ASP A 89 -7.90 5.94 -11.50
N THR A 90 -8.58 6.48 -12.51
CA THR A 90 -9.17 5.65 -13.58
C THR A 90 -8.13 4.82 -14.31
N SER A 91 -6.93 5.36 -14.57
CA SER A 91 -5.87 4.61 -15.23
C SER A 91 -5.37 3.41 -14.42
N THR A 92 -5.36 3.50 -13.10
CA THR A 92 -5.02 2.40 -12.19
C THR A 92 -6.09 1.32 -12.21
N VAL A 93 -7.37 1.71 -12.28
CA VAL A 93 -8.47 0.75 -12.42
C VAL A 93 -8.38 0.01 -13.76
N GLU A 94 -8.04 0.71 -14.85
CA GLU A 94 -7.86 0.10 -16.18
C GLU A 94 -6.67 -0.88 -16.26
N MET A 95 -5.71 -0.79 -15.33
CA MET A 95 -4.59 -1.73 -15.24
C MET A 95 -4.92 -3.02 -14.48
N LEU A 96 -6.08 -3.09 -13.81
CA LEU A 96 -6.52 -4.29 -13.10
C LEU A 96 -7.01 -5.34 -14.08
N LYS A 97 -6.73 -6.61 -13.79
CA LYS A 97 -7.36 -7.73 -14.47
C LYS A 97 -8.84 -7.85 -14.06
N ASP A 98 -9.65 -8.47 -14.91
CA ASP A 98 -11.09 -8.64 -14.68
C ASP A 98 -11.41 -9.26 -13.31
N ASP A 99 -10.65 -10.27 -12.90
CA ASP A 99 -10.80 -10.92 -11.59
C ASP A 99 -10.46 -9.99 -10.41
N GLN A 100 -9.47 -9.11 -10.59
CA GLN A 100 -9.10 -8.11 -9.59
C GLN A 100 -10.15 -6.99 -9.48
N VAL A 101 -10.77 -6.60 -10.60
CA VAL A 101 -11.86 -5.63 -10.61
C VAL A 101 -13.07 -6.19 -9.85
N VAL A 102 -13.44 -7.45 -10.10
CA VAL A 102 -14.53 -8.13 -9.39
C VAL A 102 -14.23 -8.20 -7.89
N GLN A 103 -13.04 -8.64 -7.50
CA GLN A 103 -12.65 -8.70 -6.08
C GLN A 103 -12.71 -7.33 -5.40
N LEU A 104 -12.27 -6.27 -6.07
CA LEU A 104 -12.31 -4.92 -5.53
C LEU A 104 -13.75 -4.42 -5.38
N TYR A 105 -14.63 -4.77 -6.32
CA TYR A 105 -16.06 -4.45 -6.25
C TYR A 105 -16.76 -5.18 -5.11
N GLU A 106 -16.53 -6.49 -4.95
CA GLU A 106 -17.05 -7.28 -3.84
C GLU A 106 -16.59 -6.72 -2.49
N LEU A 107 -15.32 -6.35 -2.37
CA LEU A 107 -14.77 -5.71 -1.18
C LEU A 107 -15.50 -4.38 -0.87
N MET A 108 -15.82 -3.58 -1.89
CA MET A 108 -16.57 -2.33 -1.74
C MET A 108 -17.98 -2.57 -1.19
N LEU A 109 -18.70 -3.57 -1.71
CA LEU A 109 -20.05 -3.92 -1.27
C LEU A 109 -20.05 -4.35 0.21
N VAL A 110 -19.14 -5.25 0.58
CA VAL A 110 -18.96 -5.71 1.96
C VAL A 110 -18.63 -4.54 2.88
N ALA A 111 -17.69 -3.66 2.48
CA ALA A 111 -17.31 -2.50 3.28
C ALA A 111 -18.45 -1.48 3.47
N ARG A 112 -19.43 -1.45 2.56
CA ARG A 112 -20.64 -0.60 2.65
C ARG A 112 -21.80 -1.27 3.38
N GLY A 113 -21.66 -2.53 3.79
CA GLY A 113 -22.74 -3.31 4.40
C GLY A 113 -23.87 -3.62 3.43
N ILE A 114 -23.57 -3.69 2.12
CA ILE A 114 -24.53 -4.09 1.09
C ILE A 114 -24.40 -5.61 0.92
N GLU A 115 -25.27 -6.37 1.57
CA GLU A 115 -25.40 -7.82 1.38
C GLU A 115 -26.34 -8.08 0.20
N GLY A 116 -25.89 -8.76 -0.87
CA GLY A 116 -26.81 -9.28 -1.90
C GLY A 116 -26.27 -9.49 -3.32
N ASP A 117 -25.28 -8.71 -3.78
CA ASP A 117 -24.80 -8.80 -5.16
C ASP A 117 -23.37 -9.37 -5.23
N THR A 118 -23.19 -10.61 -4.76
CA THR A 118 -22.03 -11.39 -5.21
C THR A 118 -22.18 -11.61 -6.71
N ILE A 119 -21.33 -10.98 -7.52
CA ILE A 119 -21.27 -11.21 -8.96
C ILE A 119 -20.90 -12.67 -9.15
N THR A 120 -21.87 -13.48 -9.54
CA THR A 120 -21.66 -14.88 -9.83
C THR A 120 -21.08 -15.03 -11.24
N PRO A 121 -20.37 -16.11 -11.56
CA PRO A 121 -19.87 -16.36 -12.92
C PRO A 121 -20.95 -16.30 -14.03
N THR A 122 -22.22 -16.37 -13.65
CA THR A 122 -23.39 -16.20 -14.52
C THR A 122 -23.66 -14.75 -14.95
N ASP A 123 -23.16 -13.75 -14.21
CA ASP A 123 -23.37 -12.33 -14.50
C ASP A 123 -22.36 -11.77 -15.52
N ILE A 124 -21.28 -12.50 -15.79
CA ILE A 124 -20.18 -12.10 -16.70
C ILE A 124 -20.47 -12.50 -18.16
N ASN A 125 -21.48 -13.35 -18.41
CA ASN A 125 -21.77 -13.96 -19.72
C ASN A 125 -23.09 -13.48 -20.38
N GLN A 126 -23.51 -12.23 -20.18
CA GLN A 126 -24.61 -11.60 -20.94
C GLN A 126 -24.12 -10.50 -21.87
#